data_AF-A0A0F9NPT0-F1
#
_entry.id   AF-A0A0F9NPT0-F1
#
_cell.length_a   1.000
_cell.length_b   1.000
_cell.length_c   1.000
_cell.angle_alpha   90.00
_cell.angle_beta   90.00
_cell.angle_gamma   90.00
#
_symmetry.space_group_name_H-M   'P 1'
#
loop_
_entity.id
_entity.type
_entity.pdbx_description
1 polymer ?
#
loop_
_entity_poly.entity_id
_entity_poly.type
_entity_poly.pdbx_seq_one_letter_code
_entity_poly.pdbx_strand_id
1 'polypeptide(L)'
;MPCTTITGIESIADLLVWPTTCSYYFWLEIILALTFLVGWRLYKAEEKRTGNGDFLSSIAVSSLAFTILAFFGTLIQNTGGIPLIQTDILLYMIAITIPLLIIWIFKSGK
;
A
#
# COMPACT_ATOMS: atom_id res chain seq x y z
N MET A 1 -13.08 16.54 -7.99
CA MET A 1 -12.47 17.88 -7.91
C MET A 1 -11.66 18.09 -9.17
N PRO A 2 -11.63 19.30 -9.79
CA PRO A 2 -10.73 19.55 -10.92
C PRO A 2 -9.29 19.38 -10.46
N CYS A 3 -8.52 18.58 -11.21
CA CYS A 3 -7.12 18.27 -10.94
C CYS A 3 -6.30 19.57 -11.00
N THR A 4 -5.57 19.90 -9.95
CA THR A 4 -4.64 21.05 -9.94
C THR A 4 -3.62 20.86 -11.05
N THR A 5 -3.59 21.78 -12.02
CA THR A 5 -2.55 21.84 -13.05
C THR A 5 -1.19 22.03 -12.38
N ILE A 6 -0.25 21.12 -12.63
CA ILE A 6 1.15 21.27 -12.18
C ILE A 6 1.70 22.52 -12.89
N THR A 7 1.88 23.62 -12.14
CA THR A 7 2.48 24.86 -12.66
C THR A 7 4.01 24.86 -12.57
N GLY A 8 4.59 23.81 -12.00
CA GLY A 8 6.04 23.55 -11.89
C GLY A 8 6.30 22.39 -10.94
N ILE A 9 7.35 21.58 -11.20
CA ILE A 9 7.84 20.56 -10.26
C ILE A 9 8.99 21.22 -9.48
N GLU A 10 8.70 21.74 -8.29
CA GLU A 10 9.73 22.31 -7.42
C GLU A 10 10.48 21.20 -6.65
N SER A 11 9.81 20.06 -6.40
CA SER A 11 10.38 18.90 -5.74
C SER A 11 9.81 17.56 -6.26
N ILE A 12 10.56 16.46 -6.07
CA ILE A 12 10.09 15.09 -6.35
C ILE A 12 8.81 14.78 -5.54
N ALA A 13 8.68 15.36 -4.34
CA ALA A 13 7.50 15.20 -3.51
C ALA A 13 6.25 15.80 -4.18
N ASP A 14 6.36 16.93 -4.88
CA ASP A 14 5.22 17.51 -5.62
C ASP A 14 4.73 16.58 -6.73
N LEU A 15 5.66 15.91 -7.43
CA LEU A 15 5.31 14.93 -8.46
C LEU A 15 4.62 13.69 -7.88
N LEU A 16 5.11 13.20 -6.73
CA LEU A 16 4.53 12.02 -6.08
C LEU A 16 3.17 12.31 -5.45
N VAL A 17 2.96 13.50 -4.90
CA VAL A 17 1.71 13.91 -4.23
C VAL A 17 0.62 14.31 -5.24
N TRP A 18 1.00 14.74 -6.45
CA TRP A 18 0.05 15.21 -7.46
C TRP A 18 -1.12 14.24 -7.76
N PRO A 19 -0.92 12.93 -7.96
CA PRO A 19 -2.02 11.99 -8.15
C PRO A 19 -3.05 12.02 -7.02
N THR A 20 -2.61 12.20 -5.78
CA THR A 20 -3.44 12.32 -4.59
C THR A 20 -4.34 13.55 -4.63
N THR A 21 -3.87 14.65 -5.23
CA THR A 21 -4.66 15.88 -5.40
C THR A 21 -5.78 15.72 -6.44
N CYS A 22 -5.63 14.77 -7.36
CA CYS A 22 -6.60 14.51 -8.43
C CYS A 22 -7.56 13.36 -8.09
N SER A 23 -7.07 12.35 -7.37
CA SER A 23 -7.89 11.28 -6.78
C SER A 23 -7.42 10.99 -5.37
N TYR A 24 -8.29 11.27 -4.40
CA TYR A 24 -8.02 11.10 -2.98
C TYR A 24 -7.60 9.66 -2.62
N TYR A 25 -8.16 8.67 -3.31
CA TYR A 25 -7.92 7.24 -3.07
C TYR A 25 -6.83 6.65 -3.97
N PHE A 26 -6.14 7.45 -4.77
CA PHE A 26 -5.16 6.96 -5.75
C PHE A 26 -4.12 6.01 -5.13
N TRP A 27 -3.45 6.45 -4.06
CA TRP A 27 -2.43 5.62 -3.42
C TRP A 27 -3.00 4.40 -2.70
N LEU A 28 -4.26 4.46 -2.26
CA LEU A 28 -4.95 3.28 -1.71
C LEU A 28 -5.09 2.21 -2.79
N GLU A 29 -5.61 2.58 -3.96
CA GLU A 29 -5.80 1.66 -5.08
C GLU A 29 -4.47 1.09 -5.58
N ILE A 30 -3.45 1.93 -5.75
CA ILE A 30 -2.12 1.52 -6.18
C ILE A 30 -1.49 0.54 -5.18
N ILE A 31 -1.56 0.85 -3.88
CA ILE A 31 -0.95 0.00 -2.86
C ILE A 31 -1.69 -1.33 -2.70
N LEU A 32 -3.02 -1.34 -2.83
CA LEU A 32 -3.80 -2.59 -2.84
C LEU A 32 -3.45 -3.45 -4.06
N ALA A 33 -3.34 -2.85 -5.25
CA ALA A 33 -2.92 -3.56 -6.46
C ALA A 33 -1.50 -4.15 -6.32
N LEU A 34 -0.55 -3.36 -5.79
CA LEU A 34 0.80 -3.82 -5.53
C LEU A 34 0.84 -4.94 -4.49
N THR A 35 0.03 -4.85 -3.44
CA THR A 35 -0.12 -5.90 -2.42
C THR A 35 -0.55 -7.22 -3.06
N PHE A 36 -1.55 -7.19 -3.95
CA PHE A 36 -2.01 -8.37 -4.65
C PHE A 36 -0.96 -8.93 -5.62
N LEU A 37 -0.30 -8.07 -6.40
CA LEU A 37 0.73 -8.49 -7.36
C LEU A 37 1.95 -9.11 -6.67
N VAL A 38 2.43 -8.48 -5.59
CA VAL A 38 3.57 -8.99 -4.81
C VAL A 38 3.17 -10.27 -4.08
N GLY A 39 1.98 -10.30 -3.46
CA GLY A 39 1.46 -11.50 -2.81
C GLY A 39 1.30 -12.68 -3.77
N TRP A 40 0.78 -12.45 -4.97
CA TRP A 40 0.71 -13.47 -6.02
C TRP A 40 2.08 -13.97 -6.45
N ARG A 41 3.05 -13.06 -6.61
CA ARG A 41 4.43 -13.41 -6.98
C ARG A 41 5.10 -14.25 -5.90
N LEU A 42 4.93 -13.89 -4.63
CA LEU A 42 5.46 -14.63 -3.49
C LEU A 42 4.84 -16.03 -3.40
N TYR A 43 3.52 -16.11 -3.55
CA TYR A 43 2.79 -17.38 -3.60
C TYR A 43 3.33 -18.31 -4.70
N LYS A 44 3.48 -17.80 -5.93
CA LYS A 44 4.02 -18.59 -7.05
C LYS A 44 5.47 -19.02 -6.82
N ALA A 45 6.27 -18.18 -6.17
CA ALA A 45 7.64 -18.52 -5.83
C ALA A 45 7.71 -19.62 -4.76
N GLU A 46 6.81 -19.61 -3.79
CA GLU A 46 6.69 -20.63 -2.76
C GLU A 46 6.15 -21.95 -3.32
N GLU A 47 5.06 -21.91 -4.10
CA GLU A 47 4.48 -23.07 -4.76
C GLU A 47 5.53 -23.82 -5.60
N LYS A 48 6.39 -23.09 -6.31
CA LYS A 48 7.49 -23.69 -7.09
C LYS A 48 8.56 -24.38 -6.22
N ARG A 49 8.75 -23.93 -4.98
CA ARG A 49 9.80 -24.43 -4.07
C ARG A 49 9.31 -25.58 -3.20
N THR A 50 8.11 -25.48 -2.67
CA THR A 50 7.57 -26.42 -1.65
C THR A 50 6.46 -27.31 -2.18
N GLY A 51 5.92 -27.04 -3.37
CA GLY A 51 4.72 -27.69 -3.90
C GLY A 51 3.42 -27.26 -3.21
N ASN A 52 3.50 -26.48 -2.12
CA ASN A 52 2.38 -26.02 -1.31
C ASN A 52 2.54 -24.52 -1.05
N GLY A 53 2.13 -23.69 -2.03
CA GLY A 53 2.16 -22.24 -1.85
C GLY A 53 1.06 -21.76 -0.90
N ASP A 54 1.39 -20.84 0.00
CA ASP A 54 0.42 -20.21 0.88
C ASP A 54 0.08 -18.78 0.42
N PHE A 55 -1.02 -18.69 -0.33
CA PHE A 55 -1.49 -17.39 -0.83
C PHE A 55 -1.88 -16.43 0.29
N LEU A 56 -2.50 -16.93 1.37
CA LEU A 56 -2.94 -16.08 2.48
C LEU A 56 -1.72 -15.50 3.22
N SER A 57 -0.72 -16.33 3.51
CA SER A 57 0.53 -15.88 4.12
C SER A 57 1.24 -14.85 3.25
N SER A 58 1.31 -15.10 1.94
CA SER A 58 1.94 -14.20 0.98
C SER A 58 1.26 -12.83 0.91
N ILE A 59 -0.07 -12.80 0.92
CA ILE A 59 -0.86 -11.57 0.92
C ILE A 59 -0.76 -10.83 2.25
N ALA A 60 -0.82 -11.53 3.40
CA ALA A 60 -0.76 -10.93 4.72
C ALA A 60 0.59 -10.23 4.98
N VAL A 61 1.71 -10.89 4.61
CA VAL A 61 3.05 -10.30 4.72
C VAL A 61 3.19 -9.11 3.76
N SER A 62 2.68 -9.23 2.53
CA SER A 62 2.71 -8.12 1.56
C SER A 62 1.91 -6.91 2.07
N SER A 63 0.70 -7.13 2.60
CA SER A 63 -0.15 -6.06 3.13
C SER A 63 0.51 -5.32 4.29
N LEU A 64 1.23 -6.04 5.16
CA LEU A 64 1.99 -5.44 6.25
C LEU A 64 3.15 -4.57 5.71
N ALA A 65 3.96 -5.11 4.80
CA ALA A 65 5.07 -4.36 4.20
C ALA A 65 4.60 -3.06 3.52
N PHE A 66 3.49 -3.15 2.78
CA PHE A 66 2.91 -1.99 2.11
C PHE A 66 2.23 -1.01 3.07
N THR A 67 1.66 -1.47 4.18
CA THR A 67 1.15 -0.57 5.24
C THR A 67 2.29 0.21 5.91
N ILE A 68 3.44 -0.41 6.11
CA ILE A 68 4.65 0.26 6.62
C ILE A 68 5.17 1.29 5.61
N LEU A 69 5.21 0.94 4.32
CA LEU A 69 5.56 1.90 3.27
C LEU A 69 4.57 3.07 3.22
N ALA A 70 3.28 2.80 3.40
CA ALA A 70 2.26 3.83 3.44
C ALA A 70 2.44 4.79 4.62
N PHE A 71 2.86 4.27 5.78
CA PHE A 71 3.22 5.09 6.93
C PHE A 71 4.34 6.08 6.59
N PHE A 72 5.41 5.65 5.93
CA PHE A 72 6.46 6.56 5.44
C PHE A 72 5.91 7.57 4.42
N GLY A 73 4.95 7.17 3.57
CA GLY A 73 4.26 8.09 2.68
C GLY A 73 3.53 9.22 3.41
N THR A 74 2.99 8.98 4.61
CA THR A 74 2.36 10.05 5.39
C THR A 74 3.34 11.13 5.88
N LEU A 75 4.63 10.80 5.94
CA LEU A 75 5.71 11.71 6.34
C LEU A 75 6.26 12.53 5.16
N ILE A 76 6.03 12.07 3.93
CA ILE A 76 6.45 12.78 2.71
C ILE A 76 5.38 13.81 2.38
N GLN A 77 5.73 15.08 2.45
CA GLN A 77 4.84 16.19 2.15
C GLN A 77 5.36 17.00 0.95
N ASN A 78 4.43 17.51 0.16
CA ASN A 78 4.75 18.47 -0.89
C ASN A 78 5.07 19.86 -0.30
N THR A 79 5.46 20.80 -1.15
CA THR A 79 5.74 22.19 -0.74
C THR A 79 4.56 22.90 -0.06
N GLY A 80 3.34 22.48 -0.36
CA GLY A 80 2.09 22.96 0.28
C GLY A 80 1.72 22.24 1.58
N GLY A 81 2.55 21.34 2.11
CA GLY A 81 2.27 20.57 3.33
C GLY A 81 1.25 19.45 3.17
N ILE A 82 0.85 19.13 1.93
CA ILE A 82 -0.05 18.01 1.63
C ILE A 82 0.77 16.71 1.66
N PRO A 83 0.39 15.73 2.48
CA PRO A 83 1.09 14.45 2.53
C PRO A 83 0.80 13.61 1.28
N LEU A 84 1.76 12.76 0.90
CA LEU A 84 1.62 11.80 -0.20
C LEU A 84 0.45 10.87 0.04
N ILE A 85 0.35 10.38 1.28
CA ILE A 85 -0.74 9.53 1.76
C ILE A 85 -1.37 10.22 2.96
N GLN A 86 -2.67 10.44 2.91
CA GLN A 86 -3.42 11.03 4.01
C GLN A 86 -3.55 10.04 5.17
N THR A 87 -3.62 10.57 6.39
CA THR A 87 -3.66 9.75 7.61
C THR A 87 -4.89 8.85 7.67
N ASP A 88 -6.04 9.30 7.17
CA ASP A 88 -7.25 8.48 7.06
C ASP A 88 -7.13 7.37 6.02
N ILE A 89 -6.43 7.59 4.91
CA ILE A 89 -6.07 6.52 3.95
C ILE A 89 -5.17 5.47 4.61
N LEU A 90 -4.18 5.90 5.40
CA LEU A 90 -3.38 4.99 6.20
C LEU A 90 -4.23 4.17 7.18
N LEU A 91 -5.23 4.79 7.82
CA LEU A 91 -6.16 4.07 8.71
C LEU A 91 -6.98 3.02 7.94
N TYR A 92 -7.44 3.31 6.72
CA TYR A 92 -8.09 2.29 5.89
C TYR A 92 -7.17 1.12 5.56
N MET A 93 -5.89 1.38 5.26
CA MET A 93 -4.92 0.31 5.02
C MET A 93 -4.70 -0.55 6.25
N ILE A 94 -4.53 0.07 7.42
CA ILE A 94 -4.41 -0.65 8.70
C ILE A 94 -5.66 -1.51 8.94
N ALA A 95 -6.85 -0.97 8.70
CA ALA A 95 -8.12 -1.68 8.88
C ALA A 95 -8.27 -2.89 7.95
N ILE A 96 -7.67 -2.88 6.76
CA ILE A 96 -7.64 -4.02 5.83
C ILE A 96 -6.55 -5.03 6.25
N THR A 97 -5.38 -4.54 6.66
CA THR A 97 -4.22 -5.38 7.00
C THR A 97 -4.42 -6.16 8.30
N ILE A 98 -5.05 -5.57 9.33
CA ILE A 98 -5.25 -6.24 10.63
C ILE A 98 -6.04 -7.56 10.48
N PRO A 99 -7.22 -7.61 9.84
CA PRO A 99 -7.93 -8.85 9.61
C PRO A 99 -7.10 -9.91 8.88
N LEU A 100 -6.35 -9.52 7.84
CA LEU A 100 -5.48 -10.44 7.11
C LEU A 100 -4.41 -11.06 8.01
N LEU A 101 -3.77 -10.25 8.86
CA LEU A 101 -2.78 -10.74 9.82
C LEU A 101 -3.40 -11.65 10.88
N ILE A 102 -4.59 -11.33 11.38
CA ILE A 102 -5.30 -12.16 12.36
C ILE A 102 -5.60 -13.54 11.75
N ILE A 103 -6.19 -13.59 10.55
CA ILE A 103 -6.50 -14.85 9.88
C ILE A 103 -5.21 -15.64 9.60
N TRP A 104 -4.13 -14.96 9.19
CA TRP A 104 -2.84 -15.58 8.96
C TRP A 104 -2.24 -16.21 10.24
N ILE A 105 -2.27 -15.50 11.37
CA ILE A 105 -1.79 -16.01 12.66
C ILE A 105 -2.59 -17.24 13.09
N PHE A 106 -3.92 -17.22 12.98
CA PHE A 106 -4.75 -18.37 13.32
C PHE A 106 -4.53 -19.57 12.42
N LYS A 107 -4.18 -19.35 11.14
CA LYS A 107 -3.79 -20.42 10.22
C LYS A 107 -2.44 -21.02 10.58
N SER A 108 -1.47 -20.18 10.93
CA SER A 108 -0.07 -20.58 11.19
C SER A 108 0.14 -21.23 12.56
N GLY A 109 -0.78 -21.02 13.51
CA GLY A 109 -0.76 -21.62 14.84
C GLY A 109 -1.33 -23.05 14.93
N LYS A 110 -1.67 -23.67 13.80
CA LYS A 110 -2.10 -25.07 13.68
C LYS A 110 -1.08 -25.87 12.90
#